data_AF-A0A6I2G2L3-F1
#
_entry.id   AF-A0A6I2G2L3-F1
#
_cell.length_a   1.000
_cell.length_b   1.000
_cell.length_c   1.000
_cell.angle_alpha   90.00
_cell.angle_beta   90.00
_cell.angle_gamma   90.00
#
_symmetry.space_group_name_H-M   'P 1'
#
loop_
_entity.id
_entity.type
_entity.pdbx_description
1 polymer ?
#
loop_
_entity_poly.entity_id
_entity_poly.type
_entity_poly.pdbx_seq_one_letter_code
_entity_poly.pdbx_strand_id
1 'polypeptide(L)' 'MEKCYTTAGFGSAAHDRLGIADVVRSYGLDTVHRRIEQLRVTGMHYAATAIERELAATLLTGPPDLLERRSA' A
#
# COMPACT_ATOMS: atom_id res chain seq x y z
N MET A 1 -3.14 -26.22 -17.42
CA MET A 1 -3.36 -24.80 -17.77
C MET A 1 -3.77 -24.07 -16.52
N GLU A 2 -2.78 -23.50 -15.84
CA GLU A 2 -2.91 -22.81 -14.56
C GLU A 2 -3.79 -21.56 -14.75
N LYS A 3 -4.91 -21.50 -14.04
CA LYS A 3 -5.78 -20.32 -14.07
C LYS A 3 -5.28 -19.32 -13.02
N CYS A 4 -4.92 -18.15 -13.55
CA CYS A 4 -4.46 -16.94 -12.88
C CYS A 4 -5.23 -16.63 -11.59
N TYR A 5 -4.52 -16.54 -10.47
CA TYR A 5 -5.05 -15.94 -9.24
C TYR A 5 -4.96 -14.41 -9.39
N THR A 6 -5.99 -13.79 -9.95
CA THR A 6 -6.24 -12.37 -9.66
C THR A 6 -6.75 -12.31 -8.23
N THR A 7 -5.90 -11.90 -7.30
CA THR A 7 -6.29 -11.60 -5.92
C THR A 7 -7.01 -10.25 -5.87
N ALA A 8 -8.17 -10.17 -6.52
CA ALA A 8 -9.12 -9.08 -6.30
C ALA A 8 -9.99 -9.46 -5.09
N GLY A 9 -9.37 -9.41 -3.90
CA GLY A 9 -10.03 -9.65 -2.62
C GLY A 9 -10.01 -8.39 -1.79
N PHE A 10 -10.78 -7.36 -2.17
CA PHE A 10 -11.00 -6.20 -1.31
C PHE A 10 -12.08 -6.56 -0.27
N GLY A 11 -11.67 -7.32 0.74
CA GLY A 11 -12.41 -7.57 1.99
C GLY A 11 -13.34 -8.80 1.99
N SER A 12 -13.12 -9.73 2.92
CA SER A 12 -14.01 -9.94 4.07
C SER A 12 -13.59 -11.16 4.92
N ALA A 13 -13.52 -10.93 6.24
CA ALA A 13 -13.61 -11.87 7.36
C ALA A 13 -12.46 -12.89 7.61
N ALA A 14 -11.38 -12.44 8.27
CA ALA A 14 -10.74 -13.12 9.41
C ALA A 14 -9.49 -12.34 9.89
N HIS A 15 -9.61 -11.67 11.04
CA HIS A 15 -8.64 -10.74 11.66
C HIS A 15 -8.50 -9.36 10.98
N ASP A 16 -8.49 -8.35 11.84
CA ASP A 16 -8.31 -6.92 11.64
C ASP A 16 -7.01 -6.58 10.88
N ARG A 17 -6.97 -6.86 9.58
CA ARG A 17 -5.81 -6.57 8.73
C ARG A 17 -5.98 -5.18 8.11
N LEU A 18 -5.22 -4.23 8.64
CA LEU A 18 -5.06 -2.90 8.05
C LEU A 18 -4.27 -3.03 6.74
N GLY A 19 -4.91 -2.67 5.63
CA GLY A 19 -4.24 -2.54 4.33
C GLY A 19 -3.49 -1.22 4.22
N ILE A 20 -2.47 -1.16 3.35
CA ILE A 20 -1.64 0.07 3.21
C ILE A 20 -2.47 1.30 2.79
N ALA A 21 -3.56 1.10 2.05
CA ALA A 21 -4.48 2.18 1.68
C ALA A 21 -5.12 2.86 2.90
N ASP A 22 -5.48 2.08 3.92
CA ASP A 22 -6.08 2.59 5.15
C ASP A 22 -5.04 3.30 6.03
N VAL A 23 -3.82 2.77 6.07
CA VAL A 23 -2.68 3.43 6.72
C VAL A 23 -2.36 4.76 6.06
N VAL A 24 -2.33 4.83 4.72
CA VAL A 24 -2.12 6.10 4.00
C VAL A 24 -3.24 7.08 4.25
N ARG A 25 -4.50 6.62 4.30
CA ARG A 25 -5.65 7.47 4.65
C ARG A 25 -5.52 8.06 6.06
N SER A 26 -5.04 7.27 7.01
CA SER A 26 -4.95 7.66 8.43
C SER A 26 -3.74 8.53 8.75
N TYR A 27 -2.59 8.26 8.14
CA TYR A 27 -1.30 8.87 8.49
C TYR A 27 -0.68 9.74 7.39
N GLY A 28 -1.23 9.70 6.17
CA GLY A 28 -0.70 10.38 5.01
C GLY A 28 0.42 9.60 4.29
N LEU A 29 0.58 9.90 3.01
CA LEU A 29 1.54 9.23 2.14
C LEU A 29 2.99 9.52 2.53
N ASP A 30 3.30 10.76 2.94
CA ASP A 30 4.64 11.17 3.38
C ASP A 30 5.14 10.35 4.58
N THR A 31 4.29 10.17 5.60
CA THR A 31 4.59 9.35 6.79
C THR A 31 4.94 7.90 6.41
N VAL A 32 4.22 7.34 5.45
CA VAL A 32 4.46 5.98 4.94
C VAL A 32 5.80 5.92 4.19
N HIS A 33 6.11 6.90 3.35
CA HIS A 33 7.40 6.99 2.67
C HIS A 33 8.58 7.07 3.63
N ARG A 34 8.48 7.93 4.65
CA ARG A 34 9.51 8.04 5.70
C ARG A 34 9.71 6.72 6.44
N ARG A 35 8.63 5.97 6.68
CA ARG A 35 8.72 4.64 7.32
C ARG A 35 9.43 3.62 6.41
N ILE A 36 9.12 3.62 5.11
CA ILE A 36 9.78 2.76 4.13
C ILE A 36 11.29 3.03 4.09
N GLU A 37 11.69 4.30 4.13
CA GLU A 37 13.10 4.68 4.19
C GLU A 37 13.78 4.15 5.47
N GLN A 38 13.15 4.29 6.63
CA GLN A 38 13.65 3.71 7.88
C GLN A 38 13.79 2.17 7.80
N LEU A 39 12.85 1.49 7.16
CA LEU A 39 12.93 0.03 6.95
C LEU A 39 14.14 -0.33 6.06
N ARG A 40 14.45 0.48 5.05
CA ARG A 40 15.62 0.29 4.20
C ARG A 40 16.93 0.50 4.98
N VAL A 41 17.03 1.56 5.77
CA VAL A 41 18.22 1.86 6.59
C VAL A 41 18.48 0.77 7.64
N THR A 42 17.42 0.17 8.19
CA THR A 42 17.52 -0.91 9.18
C THR A 42 17.74 -2.29 8.57
N GLY A 43 17.91 -2.40 7.25
CA GLY A 43 18.18 -3.65 6.53
C GLY A 43 16.93 -4.50 6.25
N MET A 44 15.73 -4.02 6.58
CA MET A 44 14.45 -4.68 6.32
C MET A 44 13.96 -4.44 4.88
N HIS A 45 14.81 -4.74 3.90
CA HIS A 45 14.55 -4.46 2.48
C HIS A 45 13.31 -5.19 1.95
N TYR A 46 13.06 -6.43 2.40
CA TYR A 46 11.89 -7.19 1.97
C TYR A 46 10.58 -6.53 2.44
N ALA A 47 10.53 -6.09 3.70
CA ALA A 47 9.36 -5.40 4.26
C ALA A 47 9.11 -4.06 3.55
N ALA A 48 10.17 -3.28 3.32
CA ALA A 48 10.09 -2.05 2.54
C ALA A 48 9.50 -2.30 1.14
N THR A 49 10.06 -3.29 0.43
CA THR A 49 9.62 -3.64 -0.94
C THR A 49 8.17 -4.13 -0.98
N ALA A 50 7.72 -4.89 0.02
CA ALA A 50 6.34 -5.35 0.10
C ALA A 50 5.37 -4.16 0.22
N ILE A 51 5.67 -3.22 1.12
CA ILE A 51 4.84 -2.02 1.33
C ILE A 51 4.83 -1.15 0.08
N GLU A 52 5.98 -0.94 -0.58
CA GLU A 52 6.06 -0.17 -1.84
C GLU A 52 5.22 -0.81 -2.95
N ARG A 53 5.22 -2.14 -3.05
CA ARG A 53 4.39 -2.87 -4.02
C ARG A 53 2.91 -2.69 -3.74
N GLU A 54 2.48 -2.80 -2.49
CA GLU A 54 1.09 -2.59 -2.11
C GLU A 54 0.66 -1.13 -2.33
N LEU A 55 1.56 -0.16 -2.07
CA LEU A 55 1.32 1.26 -2.31
C LEU A 55 1.15 1.53 -3.82
N ALA A 56 2.03 0.99 -4.65
CA ALA A 56 1.94 1.09 -6.10
C ALA A 56 0.66 0.44 -6.64
N ALA A 57 0.30 -0.75 -6.14
CA ALA A 57 -0.95 -1.42 -6.50
C ALA A 57 -2.18 -0.59 -6.09
N THR A 58 -2.14 0.05 -4.92
CA THR A 58 -3.21 0.94 -4.44
C THR A 58 -3.36 2.16 -5.34
N LEU A 59 -2.25 2.76 -5.79
CA LEU A 59 -2.27 3.90 -6.72
C LEU A 59 -2.75 3.51 -8.12
N LEU A 60 -2.49 2.27 -8.55
CA LEU A 60 -2.95 1.72 -9.82
C LEU A 60 -4.44 1.32 -9.78
N THR A 61 -4.97 0.92 -8.63
CA THR A 61 -6.33 0.41 -8.47
C THR A 61 -7.32 1.38 -7.79
N GLY A 62 -6.84 2.45 -7.18
CA GLY A 62 -7.66 3.42 -6.46
C GLY A 62 -8.40 4.39 -7.40
N PRO A 63 -9.60 4.88 -7.02
CA PRO A 63 -10.26 5.97 -7.75
C PRO A 63 -9.36 7.23 -7.77
N PRO A 64 -9.46 8.10 -8.80
CA PRO A 64 -8.54 9.21 -9.07
C PRO A 64 -8.43 10.29 -7.97
N ASP A 65 -9.18 10.18 -6.88
CA ASP A 65 -9.29 11.16 -5.80
C ASP A 65 -7.98 11.35 -4.99
N LEU A 66 -7.13 10.33 -4.92
CA LEU A 66 -5.81 10.44 -4.29
C LEU A 66 -4.80 11.20 -5.16
N LEU A 67 -5.07 11.35 -6.46
CA LEU A 67 -4.23 12.10 -7.39
C LEU A 67 -4.54 13.60 -7.36
N GLU A 68 -5.78 13.99 -7.06
CA GLU A 68 -6.20 15.41 -7.01
C GLU A 68 -5.57 16.20 -5.86
N ARG A 69 -5.26 15.56 -4.72
CA ARG A 69 -4.61 16.24 -3.59
C ARG A 69 -3.11 16.48 -3.78
N ARG A 70 -2.54 16.06 -4.92
CA ARG A 70 -1.16 16.35 -5.31
C ARG A 70 -1.04 17.64 -6.15
N SER A 71 -2.17 18.24 -6.51
CA SER A 71 -2.28 19.42 -7.36
C SER A 71 -2.86 20.66 -6.65
N ALA A 72 -2.93 20.64 -5.31
CA ALA A 72 -3.39 21.77 -4.50
C ALA A 72 -2.28 22.29 -3.58
#